data_AF-A0AAN5CYU6-F1
#
_entry.id   AF-A0AAN5CYU6-F1
#
_cell.length_a   1.000
_cell.length_b   1.000
_cell.length_c   1.000
_cell.angle_alpha   90.00
_cell.angle_beta   90.00
_cell.angle_gamma   90.00
#
_symmetry.space_group_name_H-M   'P 1'
#
loop_
_entity.id
_entity.type
_entity.pdbx_description
1 polymer ?
#
loop_
_entity_poly.entity_id
_entity_poly.type
_entity_poly.pdbx_seq_one_letter_code
_entity_poly.pdbx_strand_id
1 'polypeptide(L)'
;SFQMLTICRIGGKSLSAVARRSLAAPAAKVVATKEDKSFVETDAAKIASHVCINFYIQGEEPGPAIKEDTAYPGWLFEMDLEKTPILEDIDQGSWKYWRALRQRQIEQNRRIEKLKTRFLHLQNSPSMKK
;
A
#
# COMPACT_ATOMS: atom_id res chain seq x y z
N SER A 1 -36.87 -10.41 -15.42
CA SER A 1 -35.89 -10.32 -16.51
C SER A 1 -34.67 -9.56 -16.04
N PHE A 2 -33.59 -10.27 -15.68
CA PHE A 2 -32.34 -9.69 -15.19
C PHE A 2 -31.27 -9.94 -16.24
N GLN A 3 -30.73 -8.86 -16.83
CA GLN A 3 -29.67 -8.94 -17.83
C GLN A 3 -28.35 -9.36 -17.17
N MET A 4 -27.78 -10.42 -17.72
CA MET A 4 -26.49 -11.01 -17.39
C MET A 4 -25.37 -10.09 -17.92
N LEU A 5 -24.52 -9.58 -17.04
CA LEU A 5 -23.33 -8.80 -17.41
C LEU A 5 -22.19 -9.75 -17.78
N THR A 6 -21.86 -9.76 -19.07
CA THR A 6 -20.76 -10.53 -19.67
C THR A 6 -19.39 -9.93 -19.27
N ILE A 7 -18.56 -10.74 -18.63
CA ILE A 7 -17.15 -10.42 -18.34
C ILE A 7 -16.34 -10.58 -19.64
N CYS A 8 -15.77 -9.48 -20.15
CA CYS A 8 -14.87 -9.48 -21.29
C CYS A 8 -13.51 -10.09 -20.89
N ARG A 9 -13.15 -11.20 -21.52
CA ARG A 9 -11.88 -11.93 -21.33
C ARG A 9 -10.90 -11.48 -22.42
N ILE A 10 -9.92 -10.65 -22.08
CA ILE A 10 -8.83 -10.28 -23.00
C ILE A 10 -7.67 -11.25 -22.80
N GLY A 11 -7.48 -12.15 -23.76
CA GLY A 11 -6.31 -13.01 -23.87
C GLY A 11 -5.12 -12.25 -24.45
N GLY A 12 -4.02 -12.16 -23.71
CA GLY A 12 -2.76 -11.57 -24.12
C GLY A 12 -1.70 -12.66 -24.39
N LYS A 13 -1.15 -12.64 -25.59
CA LYS A 13 -0.22 -13.62 -26.18
C LYS A 13 1.15 -13.60 -25.47
N SER A 14 1.76 -14.78 -25.35
CA SER A 14 3.15 -14.98 -24.96
C SER A 14 4.10 -14.34 -25.98
N LEU A 15 5.03 -13.51 -25.52
CA LEU A 15 6.18 -13.05 -26.30
C LEU A 15 7.47 -13.43 -25.57
N SER A 16 8.05 -14.57 -25.97
CA SER A 16 9.45 -14.88 -25.72
C SER A 16 10.29 -14.25 -26.83
N ALA A 17 10.89 -13.11 -26.54
CA ALA A 17 11.97 -12.55 -27.36
C ALA A 17 13.04 -12.01 -26.40
N VAL A 18 14.12 -12.76 -26.24
CA VAL A 18 15.31 -12.32 -25.50
C VAL A 18 15.99 -11.23 -26.34
N ALA A 19 15.64 -9.98 -26.08
CA ALA A 19 16.32 -8.83 -26.64
C ALA A 19 17.69 -8.68 -25.98
N ARG A 20 18.76 -9.00 -26.71
CA ARG A 20 20.13 -8.63 -26.34
C ARG A 20 20.22 -7.09 -26.37
N ARG A 21 20.23 -6.46 -25.20
CA ARG A 21 20.41 -5.01 -25.08
C ARG A 21 21.88 -4.68 -25.33
N SER A 22 22.17 -3.92 -26.39
CA SER A 22 23.43 -3.19 -26.53
C SER A 22 23.45 -2.05 -25.51
N LEU A 23 24.40 -2.08 -24.58
CA LEU A 23 24.59 -1.01 -23.60
C LEU A 23 25.44 0.09 -24.25
N ALA A 24 24.79 1.07 -24.88
CA ALA A 24 25.40 2.38 -25.04
C ALA A 24 25.30 3.10 -23.68
N ALA A 25 26.43 3.48 -23.09
CA ALA A 25 26.44 4.24 -21.85
C ALA A 25 25.75 5.60 -22.10
N PRO A 26 24.66 5.94 -21.40
CA PRO A 26 24.09 7.28 -21.51
C PRO A 26 25.09 8.26 -20.90
N ALA A 27 25.51 9.25 -21.70
CA ALA A 27 26.26 10.40 -21.22
C ALA A 27 25.58 10.95 -19.95
N ALA A 28 26.38 11.15 -18.90
CA ALA A 28 25.91 11.60 -17.60
C ALA A 28 25.25 12.98 -17.75
N LYS A 29 23.93 12.99 -17.96
CA LYS A 29 23.14 14.19 -17.74
C LYS A 29 23.31 14.52 -16.26
N VAL A 30 23.73 15.75 -15.97
CA VAL A 30 23.66 16.32 -14.63
C VAL A 30 22.18 16.30 -14.25
N VAL A 31 21.79 15.23 -13.55
CA VAL A 31 20.49 15.13 -12.91
C VAL A 31 20.55 16.16 -11.80
N ALA A 32 19.72 17.19 -11.88
CA ALA A 32 19.47 18.08 -10.76
C ALA A 32 19.10 17.19 -9.57
N THR A 33 20.01 17.10 -8.59
CA THR A 33 19.77 16.39 -7.34
C THR A 33 18.64 17.14 -6.67
N LYS A 34 17.45 16.52 -6.64
CA LYS A 34 16.37 17.02 -5.80
C LYS A 34 16.90 16.93 -4.37
N GLU A 35 16.97 18.06 -3.68
CA GLU A 35 17.28 18.07 -2.27
C GLU A 35 16.29 17.13 -1.54
N ASP A 36 16.84 16.23 -0.73
CA ASP A 36 16.05 15.28 0.05
C ASP A 36 15.33 16.05 1.16
N LYS A 37 14.07 16.42 0.90
CA LYS A 37 13.19 17.16 1.82
C LYS A 37 12.65 16.29 2.97
N SER A 38 13.42 15.30 3.40
CA SER A 38 13.06 14.42 4.52
C SER A 38 13.53 14.98 5.87
N PHE A 39 13.70 16.30 5.97
CA PHE A 39 14.04 16.94 7.23
C PHE A 39 12.83 16.82 8.18
N VAL A 40 13.08 16.25 9.36
CA VAL A 40 12.09 16.14 10.43
C VAL A 40 12.50 17.09 11.52
N GLU A 41 11.62 18.04 11.84
CA GLU A 41 11.82 18.97 12.95
C GLU A 41 12.05 18.21 14.26
N THR A 42 13.06 18.61 15.03
CA THR A 42 13.43 17.96 16.31
C THR A 42 13.01 18.80 17.52
N ASP A 43 12.65 20.07 17.33
CA ASP A 43 12.29 20.98 18.41
C ASP A 43 10.90 20.66 18.98
N ALA A 44 10.84 20.15 20.21
CA ALA A 44 9.59 19.74 20.86
C ALA A 44 8.55 20.87 20.96
N ALA A 45 8.98 22.11 21.22
CA ALA A 45 8.10 23.27 21.32
C ALA A 45 7.40 23.60 19.98
N LYS A 46 8.11 23.41 18.86
CA LYS A 46 7.54 23.64 17.52
C LYS A 46 6.55 22.53 17.15
N ILE A 47 6.90 21.27 17.44
CA ILE A 47 6.05 20.10 17.15
C ILE A 47 4.74 20.14 17.95
N ALA A 48 4.77 20.63 19.19
CA ALA A 48 3.58 20.73 20.03
C ALA A 48 2.62 21.87 19.62
N SER A 49 3.13 22.90 18.93
CA SER A 49 2.36 24.10 18.59
C SER A 49 1.92 24.17 17.13
N HIS A 50 2.67 23.55 16.21
CA HIS A 50 2.46 23.67 14.77
C HIS A 50 2.47 22.32 14.06
N VAL A 51 1.77 22.26 12.93
CA VAL A 51 1.70 21.09 12.07
C VAL A 51 2.79 21.16 10.99
N CYS A 52 3.89 20.46 11.21
CA CYS A 52 5.06 20.42 10.31
C CYS A 52 4.85 19.51 9.08
N ILE A 53 3.80 19.76 8.28
CA ILE A 53 3.45 18.96 7.07
C ILE A 53 3.81 19.69 5.76
N ASN A 54 4.14 20.98 5.81
CA ASN A 54 4.38 21.78 4.61
C ASN A 54 5.59 21.27 3.81
N PHE A 55 5.38 20.89 2.54
CA PHE A 55 6.42 20.43 1.61
C PHE A 55 6.82 21.48 0.56
N TYR A 56 6.14 22.63 0.55
CA TYR A 56 6.42 23.73 -0.37
C TYR A 56 7.60 24.56 0.14
N ILE A 57 8.55 24.83 -0.76
CA ILE A 57 9.75 25.64 -0.46
C ILE A 57 9.41 27.13 -0.27
N GLN A 58 8.30 27.59 -0.87
CA GLN A 58 7.89 28.99 -0.89
C GLN A 58 6.91 29.35 0.25
N GLY A 59 6.70 28.44 1.21
CA GLY A 59 5.79 28.67 2.33
C GLY A 59 6.49 29.31 3.52
N GLU A 60 5.72 30.06 4.31
CA GLU A 60 6.13 30.48 5.64
C GLU A 60 6.31 29.21 6.51
N GLU A 61 7.52 29.04 7.03
CA GLU A 61 7.89 27.99 7.98
C GLU A 61 7.73 28.62 9.37
N PRO A 62 7.00 28.05 10.34
CA PRO A 62 6.38 26.72 10.42
C PRO A 62 4.95 26.62 9.81
N GLY A 63 4.49 25.39 9.56
CA GLY A 63 3.13 25.13 9.03
C GLY A 63 1.99 25.59 9.94
N PRO A 64 0.71 25.32 9.59
CA PRO A 64 -0.44 25.83 10.33
C PRO A 64 -0.38 25.52 11.84
N ALA A 65 -0.67 26.51 12.67
CA ALA A 65 -0.74 26.33 14.13
C ALA A 65 -1.91 25.44 14.54
N ILE A 66 -1.70 24.62 15.59
CA ILE A 66 -2.73 23.80 16.21
C ILE A 66 -3.69 24.71 16.98
N LYS A 67 -4.99 24.58 16.72
CA LYS A 67 -6.05 25.37 17.36
C LYS A 67 -6.58 24.66 18.60
N GLU A 68 -7.48 25.30 19.33
CA GLU A 68 -8.22 24.69 20.42
C GLU A 68 -9.17 23.58 19.92
N ASP A 69 -9.49 22.62 20.78
CA ASP A 69 -10.31 21.43 20.44
C ASP A 69 -11.70 21.79 19.89
N THR A 70 -12.26 22.95 20.28
CA THR A 70 -13.56 23.45 19.81
C THR A 70 -13.56 23.89 18.35
N ALA A 71 -12.38 24.19 17.78
CA ALA A 71 -12.25 24.57 16.38
C ALA A 71 -12.37 23.35 15.44
N TYR A 72 -12.22 22.14 15.97
CA TYR A 72 -12.28 20.90 15.23
C TYR A 72 -13.67 20.25 15.35
N PRO A 73 -14.13 19.53 14.32
CA PRO A 73 -15.42 18.86 14.40
C PRO A 73 -15.37 17.69 15.39
N GLY A 74 -16.45 17.49 16.15
CA GLY A 74 -16.51 16.49 17.24
C GLY A 74 -16.19 15.06 16.82
N TRP A 75 -16.56 14.66 15.60
CA TRP A 75 -16.27 13.32 15.06
C TRP A 75 -14.76 12.99 15.01
N LEU A 76 -13.88 14.01 15.02
CA LEU A 76 -12.42 13.82 15.04
C LEU A 76 -11.98 13.06 16.30
N PHE A 77 -12.63 13.34 17.44
CA PHE A 77 -12.31 12.74 18.73
C PHE A 77 -13.08 11.43 18.99
N GLU A 78 -14.07 11.12 18.16
CA GLU A 78 -14.86 9.88 18.24
C GLU A 78 -14.24 8.73 17.44
N MET A 79 -13.12 8.95 16.74
CA MET A 79 -12.49 7.91 15.91
C MET A 79 -11.80 6.83 16.75
N ASP A 80 -11.95 5.57 16.33
CA ASP A 80 -11.28 4.41 16.92
C ASP A 80 -9.75 4.53 16.75
N LEU A 81 -9.03 4.85 17.83
CA LEU A 81 -7.55 4.86 17.87
C LEU A 81 -6.95 3.49 18.19
N GLU A 82 -7.79 2.54 18.56
CA GLU A 82 -7.37 1.20 18.92
C GLU A 82 -6.94 0.39 17.69
N LYS A 83 -6.15 -0.67 17.95
CA LYS A 83 -5.78 -1.61 16.91
C LYS A 83 -7.04 -2.21 16.30
N THR A 84 -7.07 -2.33 14.97
CA THR A 84 -8.16 -2.98 14.27
C THR A 84 -8.40 -4.39 14.84
N PRO A 85 -9.64 -4.73 15.26
CA PRO A 85 -9.96 -6.01 15.86
C PRO A 85 -9.68 -7.17 14.89
N ILE A 86 -9.43 -8.37 15.45
CA ILE A 86 -9.30 -9.58 14.65
C ILE A 86 -10.66 -9.99 14.08
N LEU A 87 -10.66 -10.74 12.98
CA LEU A 87 -11.90 -11.13 12.28
C LEU A 87 -12.95 -11.79 13.19
N GLU A 88 -12.50 -12.55 14.19
CA GLU A 88 -13.35 -13.31 15.11
C GLU A 88 -14.09 -12.42 16.12
N ASP A 89 -13.54 -11.24 16.41
CA ASP A 89 -14.14 -10.28 17.36
C ASP A 89 -15.11 -9.30 16.67
N ILE A 90 -15.13 -9.27 15.34
CA ILE A 90 -15.98 -8.36 14.57
C ILE A 90 -17.35 -9.00 14.36
N ASP A 91 -18.42 -8.26 14.67
CA ASP A 91 -19.79 -8.67 14.38
C ASP A 91 -20.02 -8.91 12.88
N GLN A 92 -20.63 -10.06 12.56
CA GLN A 92 -20.89 -10.54 11.20
C GLN A 92 -21.93 -9.68 10.45
N GLY A 93 -22.76 -8.94 11.19
CA GLY A 93 -23.71 -7.98 10.62
C GLY A 93 -23.07 -6.70 10.08
N SER A 94 -21.82 -6.40 10.46
CA SER A 94 -21.11 -5.19 10.05
C SER A 94 -20.40 -5.35 8.70
N TRP A 95 -20.40 -4.29 7.89
CA TRP A 95 -19.61 -4.26 6.65
C TRP A 95 -18.10 -4.42 6.92
N LYS A 96 -17.62 -4.01 8.12
CA LYS A 96 -16.22 -4.15 8.55
C LYS A 96 -15.79 -5.63 8.55
N TYR A 97 -16.68 -6.55 8.95
CA TYR A 97 -16.43 -7.99 8.97
C TYR A 97 -16.14 -8.53 7.57
N TRP A 98 -17.02 -8.22 6.61
CA TRP A 98 -16.89 -8.73 5.25
C TRP A 98 -15.65 -8.21 4.53
N ARG A 99 -15.24 -6.96 4.83
CA ARG A 99 -13.96 -6.41 4.35
C ARG A 99 -12.77 -7.19 4.93
N ALA A 100 -12.77 -7.44 6.24
CA ALA A 100 -11.71 -8.20 6.90
C ALA A 100 -11.64 -9.65 6.39
N LEU A 101 -12.78 -10.29 6.15
CA LEU A 101 -12.87 -11.64 5.59
C LEU A 101 -12.24 -11.70 4.20
N ARG A 102 -12.57 -10.74 3.32
CA ARG A 102 -12.00 -10.67 1.97
C ARG A 102 -10.48 -10.44 2.00
N GLN A 103 -10.01 -9.57 2.88
CA GLN A 103 -8.57 -9.34 3.06
C GLN A 103 -7.86 -10.64 3.48
N ARG A 104 -8.42 -11.38 4.44
CA ARG A 104 -7.88 -12.69 4.88
C ARG A 104 -7.84 -13.69 3.73
N GLN A 105 -8.89 -13.78 2.91
CA GLN A 105 -8.91 -14.66 1.73
C GLN A 105 -7.80 -14.32 0.72
N ILE A 106 -7.60 -13.04 0.41
CA ILE A 106 -6.54 -12.58 -0.50
C ILE A 106 -5.16 -12.98 0.05
N GLU A 107 -4.93 -12.79 1.35
CA GLU A 107 -3.68 -13.16 1.98
C GLU A 107 -3.42 -14.67 1.96
N GLN A 108 -4.45 -15.49 2.22
CA GLN A 108 -4.35 -16.94 2.10
C GLN A 108 -4.01 -17.36 0.67
N ASN A 109 -4.68 -16.79 -0.33
CA ASN A 109 -4.41 -17.09 -1.74
C ASN A 109 -2.96 -16.73 -2.12
N ARG A 110 -2.47 -15.56 -1.71
CA ARG A 110 -1.07 -15.15 -1.92
C ARG A 110 -0.08 -16.11 -1.27
N ARG A 111 -0.37 -16.60 -0.05
CA ARG A 111 0.45 -17.61 0.64
C ARG A 111 0.46 -18.92 -0.14
N ILE A 112 -0.70 -19.41 -0.57
CA ILE A 112 -0.85 -20.64 -1.35
C ILE A 112 -0.11 -20.54 -2.69
N GLU A 113 -0.24 -19.44 -3.43
CA GLU A 113 0.48 -19.20 -4.69
C GLU A 113 1.99 -19.20 -4.51
N LYS A 114 2.48 -18.59 -3.43
CA LYS A 114 3.90 -18.59 -3.08
C LYS A 114 4.42 -20.00 -2.76
N LEU A 115 3.61 -20.84 -2.10
CA LEU A 115 3.97 -22.23 -1.82
C LEU A 115 3.95 -23.08 -3.10
N LYS A 116 2.93 -22.93 -3.95
CA LYS A 116 2.83 -23.62 -5.25
C LYS A 116 4.06 -23.39 -6.12
N THR A 117 4.52 -22.14 -6.20
CA THR A 117 5.71 -21.78 -6.99
C THR A 117 7.01 -22.27 -6.37
N ARG A 118 7.14 -22.22 -5.04
CA ARG A 118 8.34 -22.72 -4.33
C ARG A 118 8.54 -24.22 -4.47
N PHE A 119 7.47 -25.01 -4.42
CA PHE A 119 7.56 -26.47 -4.46
C PHE A 119 7.38 -27.06 -5.87
N LEU A 120 7.38 -26.23 -6.92
CA LEU A 120 7.19 -26.68 -8.30
C LEU A 120 8.22 -27.74 -8.73
N HIS A 121 9.47 -27.59 -8.28
CA HIS A 121 10.54 -28.53 -8.55
C HIS A 121 10.39 -29.85 -7.78
N LEU A 122 9.71 -29.85 -6.63
CA LEU A 122 9.47 -31.03 -5.79
C LEU A 122 8.28 -31.85 -6.30
N GLN A 123 7.25 -31.19 -6.84
CA GLN A 123 6.04 -31.81 -7.41
C GLN A 123 6.33 -32.70 -8.64
N ASN A 124 7.43 -32.44 -9.36
CA ASN A 124 7.85 -33.21 -10.54
C ASN A 124 9.00 -34.20 -10.26
N SER A 125 9.43 -34.35 -9.01
CA SER A 125 10.55 -35.24 -8.66
C SER A 125 10.15 -36.72 -8.81
N PRO A 126 11.01 -37.58 -9.41
CA PRO A 126 10.78 -39.02 -9.50
C PRO A 126 10.51 -39.70 -8.15
N SER A 127 10.99 -39.11 -7.05
CA SER A 127 10.80 -39.61 -5.67
C SER A 127 9.35 -39.50 -5.16
N MET A 128 8.56 -38.55 -5.69
CA MET A 128 7.16 -38.32 -5.32
C MET A 128 6.15 -39.09 -6.19
N LYS A 129 6.59 -39.65 -7.33
CA LYS A 129 5.76 -40.45 -8.23
C LYS A 129 5.96 -41.94 -7.90
N LYS A 130 5.09 -42.49 -7.06
CA LYS A 130 4.95 -43.95 -6.89
C LYS A 130 3.98 -44.50 -7.91
#